data_AF-L9KGP3-F1
#
_entry.id   AF-L9KGP3-F1
#
_cell.length_a   1.000
_cell.length_b   1.000
_cell.length_c   1.000
_cell.angle_alpha   90.00
_cell.angle_beta   90.00
_cell.angle_gamma   90.00
#
_symmetry.space_group_name_H-M   'P 1'
#
loop_
_entity.id
_entity.type
_entity.pdbx_description
1 polymer ?
#
loop_
_entity_poly.entity_id
_entity_poly.type
_entity_poly.pdbx_seq_one_letter_code
_entity_poly.pdbx_strand_id
1 'polypeptide(L)'
;MVLISLCFGLSIATMVQCFGHISGGHINPAVTVAMVCTRKISIAKSVFYIAAQCLGAIIGAGILYLVTPASVVGGLGVTMVHGNLTAGHGLLVELIITFQLVFTIFASCDSKRTDVTGSIALAIGFSVAIGHLFAINYTGASMNPARSFGPAVIMGNWENHWIYWVGPIIGAVLAGGLYEYVFCPDVELKRRFKEAFSKAAQQTKGSYMEVEDNRSQVETDDLILKPGVVHVIDIDRGEEKKGKDSSGEVLSSV
;
A
#
# COMPACT_ATOMS: atom_id res chain seq x y z
N MET A 1 -11.03 -20.78 16.15
CA MET A 1 -10.18 -19.81 15.42
C MET A 1 -10.15 -20.12 13.93
N VAL A 2 -9.60 -21.27 13.52
CA VAL A 2 -9.49 -21.65 12.09
C VAL A 2 -10.83 -21.62 11.34
N LEU A 3 -11.90 -22.19 11.91
CA LEU A 3 -13.24 -22.17 11.30
C LEU A 3 -13.73 -20.75 10.99
N ILE A 4 -13.63 -19.85 11.97
CA ILE A 4 -14.07 -18.45 11.84
C ILE A 4 -13.22 -17.75 10.79
N SER A 5 -11.89 -17.87 10.87
CA SER A 5 -10.97 -17.23 9.94
C SER A 5 -11.20 -17.67 8.49
N LEU A 6 -11.39 -18.97 8.26
CA LEU A 6 -11.71 -19.49 6.94
C LEU A 6 -13.08 -19.06 6.46
N CYS A 7 -14.09 -19.03 7.35
CA CYS A 7 -15.41 -18.54 6.99
C CYS A 7 -15.36 -17.09 6.49
N PHE A 8 -14.73 -16.18 7.25
CA PHE A 8 -14.56 -14.78 6.81
C PHE A 8 -13.75 -14.67 5.53
N GLY A 9 -12.62 -15.37 5.43
CA GLY A 9 -11.76 -15.31 4.27
C GLY A 9 -12.42 -15.82 2.99
N LEU A 10 -13.06 -17.00 3.06
CA LEU A 10 -13.75 -17.58 1.92
C LEU A 10 -15.00 -16.79 1.53
N SER A 11 -15.75 -16.25 2.49
CA SER A 11 -16.87 -15.36 2.19
C SER A 11 -16.41 -14.11 1.43
N ILE A 12 -15.30 -13.48 1.84
CA ILE A 12 -14.75 -12.35 1.09
C ILE A 12 -14.25 -12.78 -0.29
N ALA A 13 -13.54 -13.90 -0.41
CA ALA A 13 -13.10 -14.41 -1.71
C ALA A 13 -14.30 -14.62 -2.65
N THR A 14 -15.36 -15.29 -2.20
CA THR A 14 -16.57 -15.51 -2.99
C THR A 14 -17.22 -14.20 -3.40
N MET A 15 -17.39 -13.26 -2.47
CA MET A 15 -18.04 -11.99 -2.79
C MET A 15 -17.20 -11.11 -3.73
N VAL A 16 -15.88 -11.11 -3.61
CA VAL A 16 -14.98 -10.44 -4.56
C VAL A 16 -15.04 -11.12 -5.93
N GLN A 17 -15.09 -12.45 -5.97
CA GLN A 17 -15.23 -13.19 -7.23
C GLN A 17 -16.54 -12.85 -7.96
N CYS A 18 -17.64 -12.73 -7.21
CA CYS A 18 -18.96 -12.40 -7.76
C CYS A 18 -19.11 -10.92 -8.15
N PHE A 19 -18.70 -9.99 -7.27
CA PHE A 19 -19.02 -8.56 -7.40
C PHE A 19 -17.82 -7.68 -7.74
N GLY A 20 -16.61 -8.24 -7.81
CA GLY A 20 -15.37 -7.52 -8.11
C GLY A 20 -15.43 -6.81 -9.47
N HIS A 21 -15.88 -7.50 -10.51
CA HIS A 21 -15.98 -6.91 -11.86
C HIS A 21 -17.09 -5.85 -11.99
N ILE A 22 -18.11 -5.90 -11.12
CA ILE A 22 -19.26 -4.97 -11.16
C ILE A 22 -18.95 -3.69 -10.39
N SER A 23 -18.40 -3.83 -9.18
CA SER A 23 -18.30 -2.74 -8.19
C SER A 23 -16.89 -2.54 -7.64
N GLY A 24 -15.93 -3.40 -7.97
CA GLY A 24 -14.64 -3.49 -7.29
C GLY A 24 -14.68 -4.32 -6.01
N GLY A 25 -15.86 -4.77 -5.54
CA GLY A 25 -15.98 -5.73 -4.44
C GLY A 25 -15.41 -5.23 -3.11
N HIS A 26 -15.49 -3.93 -2.81
CA HIS A 26 -14.85 -3.35 -1.62
C HIS A 26 -15.36 -3.96 -0.30
N ILE A 27 -16.68 -4.04 -0.14
CA ILE A 27 -17.41 -4.66 0.99
C ILE A 27 -16.92 -4.14 2.36
N ASN A 28 -16.23 -3.00 2.38
CA ASN A 28 -15.51 -2.49 3.53
C ASN A 28 -15.33 -0.96 3.42
N PRO A 29 -15.81 -0.18 4.41
CA PRO A 29 -15.62 1.25 4.42
C PRO A 29 -14.15 1.67 4.44
N ALA A 30 -13.27 0.95 5.14
CA ALA A 30 -11.85 1.26 5.21
C ALA A 30 -11.17 1.12 3.83
N VAL A 31 -11.47 0.04 3.09
CA VAL A 31 -11.03 -0.14 1.69
C VAL A 31 -11.55 0.99 0.82
N THR A 32 -12.83 1.35 0.97
CA THR A 32 -13.46 2.42 0.18
C THR A 32 -12.80 3.77 0.43
N VAL A 33 -12.48 4.10 1.70
CA VAL A 33 -11.75 5.32 2.05
C VAL A 33 -10.35 5.32 1.45
N ALA A 34 -9.61 4.21 1.53
CA ALA A 34 -8.30 4.12 0.90
C ALA A 34 -8.35 4.38 -0.62
N MET A 35 -9.37 3.85 -1.31
CA MET A 35 -9.57 4.08 -2.75
C MET A 35 -9.88 5.55 -3.08
N VAL A 36 -10.51 6.30 -2.18
CA VAL A 36 -10.69 7.75 -2.32
C VAL A 36 -9.37 8.48 -2.12
N CYS A 37 -8.63 8.13 -1.07
CA CYS A 37 -7.35 8.76 -0.73
C CYS A 37 -6.29 8.57 -1.83
N THR A 38 -6.34 7.45 -2.55
CA THR A 38 -5.48 7.16 -3.71
C THR A 38 -6.10 7.60 -5.04
N ARG A 39 -7.22 8.35 -5.01
CA ARG A 39 -7.91 8.93 -6.18
C ARG A 39 -8.40 7.90 -7.20
N LYS A 40 -8.64 6.65 -6.80
CA LYS A 40 -9.20 5.59 -7.64
C LYS A 40 -10.73 5.70 -7.77
N ILE A 41 -11.40 6.31 -6.79
CA ILE A 41 -12.84 6.60 -6.84
C ILE A 41 -13.15 8.04 -6.39
N SER A 42 -14.29 8.58 -6.82
CA SER A 42 -14.75 9.90 -6.39
C SER A 42 -15.32 9.87 -4.97
N ILE A 43 -15.28 11.02 -4.29
CA ILE A 43 -15.85 11.20 -2.94
C ILE A 43 -17.36 10.95 -2.95
N ALA A 44 -18.09 11.38 -3.98
CA ALA A 44 -19.52 11.12 -4.07
C ALA A 44 -19.82 9.61 -4.13
N LYS A 45 -19.07 8.86 -4.95
CA LYS A 45 -19.23 7.40 -5.06
C LYS A 45 -18.90 6.69 -3.75
N SER A 46 -17.90 7.16 -3.01
CA SER A 46 -17.51 6.54 -1.74
C SER A 46 -18.58 6.67 -0.67
N VAL A 47 -19.29 7.79 -0.60
CA VAL A 47 -20.41 7.97 0.33
C VAL A 47 -21.50 6.93 0.07
N PHE A 48 -21.90 6.74 -1.20
CA PHE A 48 -22.86 5.71 -1.56
C PHE A 48 -22.38 4.30 -1.24
N TYR A 49 -21.08 4.01 -1.45
CA TYR A 49 -20.49 2.72 -1.10
C TYR A 49 -20.56 2.46 0.41
N ILE A 50 -20.12 3.41 1.23
CA ILE A 50 -20.10 3.27 2.69
C ILE A 50 -21.53 3.11 3.23
N ALA A 51 -22.47 3.92 2.73
CA ALA A 51 -23.88 3.80 3.11
C ALA A 51 -24.45 2.41 2.75
N ALA A 52 -24.21 1.92 1.53
CA ALA A 52 -24.66 0.60 1.10
C ALA A 52 -24.01 -0.53 1.91
N GLN A 53 -22.72 -0.40 2.25
CA GLN A 53 -21.98 -1.38 3.06
C GLN A 53 -22.53 -1.44 4.49
N CYS A 54 -22.77 -0.29 5.12
CA CYS A 54 -23.35 -0.23 6.46
C CYS A 54 -24.79 -0.77 6.49
N LEU A 55 -25.62 -0.38 5.51
CA LEU A 55 -26.99 -0.89 5.41
C LEU A 55 -27.01 -2.40 5.18
N GLY A 56 -26.19 -2.90 4.25
CA GLY A 56 -26.05 -4.33 4.00
C GLY A 56 -25.57 -5.11 5.22
N ALA A 57 -24.65 -4.55 6.01
CA ALA A 57 -24.17 -5.17 7.23
C ALA A 57 -25.25 -5.25 8.32
N ILE A 58 -26.07 -4.20 8.49
CA ILE A 58 -27.22 -4.22 9.41
C ILE A 58 -28.24 -5.27 8.95
N ILE A 59 -28.60 -5.29 7.66
CA ILE A 59 -29.57 -6.25 7.12
C ILE A 59 -29.05 -7.68 7.30
N GLY A 60 -27.78 -7.94 6.98
CA GLY A 60 -27.16 -9.25 7.16
C GLY A 60 -27.14 -9.71 8.61
N ALA A 61 -26.77 -8.81 9.54
CA ALA A 61 -26.82 -9.10 10.98
C ALA A 61 -28.26 -9.34 11.47
N GLY A 62 -29.23 -8.56 11.00
CA GLY A 62 -30.64 -8.73 11.33
C GLY A 62 -31.20 -10.06 10.85
N ILE A 63 -30.89 -10.46 9.61
CA ILE A 63 -31.25 -11.78 9.08
C ILE A 63 -30.64 -12.88 9.94
N LEU A 64 -29.34 -12.77 10.26
CA LEU A 64 -28.66 -13.74 11.13
C LEU A 64 -29.34 -13.84 12.50
N TYR A 65 -29.70 -12.71 13.10
CA TYR A 65 -30.40 -12.68 14.38
C TYR A 65 -31.77 -13.37 14.32
N LEU A 66 -32.54 -13.16 13.24
CA LEU A 66 -33.86 -13.77 13.06
C LEU A 66 -33.82 -15.28 12.85
N VAL A 67 -32.83 -15.79 12.12
CA VAL A 67 -32.73 -17.24 11.82
C VAL A 67 -32.04 -18.03 12.94
N THR A 68 -31.32 -17.35 13.84
CA THR A 68 -30.52 -17.99 14.89
C THR A 68 -31.36 -18.17 16.15
N PRO A 69 -31.53 -19.40 16.67
CA PRO A 69 -32.25 -19.62 17.91
C PRO A 69 -31.63 -18.86 19.09
N ALA A 70 -32.46 -18.38 20.01
CA ALA A 70 -32.02 -17.60 21.17
C ALA A 70 -31.00 -18.33 22.06
N SER A 71 -31.00 -19.67 22.06
CA SER A 71 -30.03 -20.49 22.80
C SER A 71 -28.61 -20.42 22.24
N VAL A 72 -28.43 -20.02 20.97
CA VAL A 72 -27.14 -20.00 20.28
C VAL A 72 -26.76 -18.63 19.70
N VAL A 73 -27.64 -17.63 19.80
CA VAL A 73 -27.42 -16.28 19.24
C VAL A 73 -26.18 -15.60 19.82
N GLY A 74 -25.89 -15.83 21.10
CA GLY A 74 -24.74 -15.26 21.81
C GLY A 74 -24.64 -13.75 21.59
N GLY A 75 -23.44 -13.28 21.23
CA GLY A 75 -23.16 -11.88 20.90
C GLY A 75 -23.27 -11.52 19.42
N LEU A 76 -23.85 -12.37 18.56
CA LEU A 76 -24.01 -12.16 17.11
C LEU A 76 -22.70 -11.80 16.36
N GLY A 77 -21.55 -12.14 16.94
CA GLY A 77 -20.24 -11.79 16.39
C GLY A 77 -19.88 -10.30 16.47
N VAL A 78 -20.42 -9.56 17.46
CA VAL A 78 -19.95 -8.21 17.83
C VAL A 78 -18.46 -8.27 18.15
N THR A 79 -17.70 -7.34 17.57
CA THR A 79 -16.26 -7.20 17.82
C THR A 79 -16.04 -6.50 19.15
N MET A 80 -15.24 -7.09 20.03
CA MET A 80 -14.89 -6.53 21.33
C MET A 80 -13.38 -6.62 21.55
N VAL A 81 -12.81 -5.58 22.16
CA VAL A 81 -11.42 -5.62 22.63
C VAL A 81 -11.37 -6.58 23.81
N HIS A 82 -10.40 -7.48 23.80
CA HIS A 82 -10.21 -8.43 24.88
C HIS A 82 -9.97 -7.70 26.21
N GLY A 83 -10.56 -8.16 27.31
CA GLY A 83 -10.59 -7.41 28.58
C GLY A 83 -9.23 -7.07 29.20
N ASN A 84 -8.18 -7.82 28.85
CA ASN A 84 -6.79 -7.56 29.30
C ASN A 84 -6.01 -6.60 28.39
N LEU A 85 -6.61 -6.11 27.30
CA LEU A 85 -5.98 -5.22 26.32
C LEU A 85 -6.55 -3.81 26.46
N THR A 86 -5.65 -2.82 26.49
CA THR A 86 -6.07 -1.43 26.43
C THR A 86 -6.63 -1.10 25.04
N ALA A 87 -7.49 -0.09 24.94
CA ALA A 87 -7.98 0.44 23.66
C ALA A 87 -6.85 0.76 22.65
N GLY A 88 -5.71 1.31 23.09
CA GLY A 88 -4.58 1.64 22.21
C GLY A 88 -3.94 0.40 21.56
N HIS A 89 -3.75 -0.68 22.32
CA HIS A 89 -3.28 -1.95 21.78
C HIS A 89 -4.28 -2.56 20.80
N GLY A 90 -5.59 -2.50 21.10
CA GLY A 90 -6.63 -2.94 20.16
C GLY A 90 -6.63 -2.14 18.85
N LEU A 91 -6.43 -0.82 18.94
CA LEU A 91 -6.29 0.06 17.78
C LEU A 91 -5.09 -0.32 16.91
N LEU A 92 -3.93 -0.59 17.52
CA LEU A 92 -2.74 -1.01 16.80
C LEU A 92 -2.95 -2.34 16.07
N VAL A 93 -3.60 -3.31 16.72
CA VAL A 93 -3.93 -4.59 16.09
C VAL A 93 -4.79 -4.37 14.86
N GLU A 94 -5.91 -3.64 14.99
CA GLU A 94 -6.84 -3.36 13.88
C GLU A 94 -6.17 -2.59 12.73
N LEU A 95 -5.27 -1.67 13.05
CA LEU A 95 -4.46 -0.95 12.07
C LEU A 95 -3.60 -1.91 11.25
N ILE A 96 -2.83 -2.79 11.91
CA ILE A 96 -1.89 -3.69 11.23
C ILE A 96 -2.63 -4.71 10.36
N ILE A 97 -3.70 -5.33 10.88
CA ILE A 97 -4.45 -6.35 10.11
C ILE A 97 -5.22 -5.73 8.94
N THR A 98 -5.63 -4.47 9.03
CA THR A 98 -6.26 -3.78 7.89
C THR A 98 -5.22 -3.29 6.90
N PHE A 99 -4.06 -2.84 7.38
CA PHE A 99 -2.93 -2.46 6.54
C PHE A 99 -2.54 -3.62 5.60
N GLN A 100 -2.31 -4.82 6.15
CA GLN A 100 -1.93 -5.96 5.31
C GLN A 100 -3.03 -6.32 4.29
N LEU A 101 -4.31 -6.21 4.67
CA LEU A 101 -5.44 -6.49 3.78
C LEU A 101 -5.45 -5.52 2.60
N VAL A 102 -5.40 -4.23 2.90
CA VAL A 102 -5.48 -3.20 1.88
C VAL A 102 -4.23 -3.22 1.01
N PHE A 103 -3.06 -3.50 1.59
CA PHE A 103 -1.85 -3.69 0.80
C PHE A 103 -1.99 -4.86 -0.18
N THR A 104 -2.55 -6.00 0.25
CA THR A 104 -2.86 -7.12 -0.65
C THR A 104 -3.85 -6.71 -1.75
N ILE A 105 -4.91 -5.96 -1.41
CA ILE A 105 -5.89 -5.48 -2.41
C ILE A 105 -5.20 -4.63 -3.47
N PHE A 106 -4.41 -3.63 -3.07
CA PHE A 106 -3.69 -2.77 -4.01
C PHE A 106 -2.70 -3.57 -4.85
N ALA A 107 -1.94 -4.48 -4.23
CA ALA A 107 -0.93 -5.29 -4.92
C ALA A 107 -1.51 -6.36 -5.86
N SER A 108 -2.71 -6.87 -5.58
CA SER A 108 -3.36 -7.89 -6.40
C SER A 108 -4.23 -7.29 -7.50
N CYS A 109 -4.80 -6.10 -7.29
CA CYS A 109 -5.64 -5.42 -8.27
C CYS A 109 -4.88 -4.44 -9.18
N ASP A 110 -3.55 -4.29 -9.00
CA ASP A 110 -2.75 -3.42 -9.86
C ASP A 110 -2.65 -3.96 -11.28
N SER A 111 -3.14 -3.20 -12.26
CA SER A 111 -3.06 -3.54 -13.69
C SER A 111 -1.63 -3.58 -14.22
N LYS A 112 -0.66 -2.96 -13.52
CA LYS A 112 0.76 -3.02 -13.87
C LYS A 112 1.39 -4.36 -13.51
N ARG A 113 0.72 -5.15 -12.68
CA ARG A 113 1.21 -6.46 -12.25
C ARG A 113 0.88 -7.52 -13.31
N THR A 114 1.90 -7.99 -14.02
CA THR A 114 1.75 -8.99 -15.10
C THR A 114 2.49 -10.30 -14.84
N ASP A 115 3.18 -10.41 -13.70
CA ASP A 115 4.04 -11.54 -13.34
C ASP A 115 3.26 -12.76 -12.79
N VAL A 116 2.09 -12.53 -12.19
CA VAL A 116 1.29 -13.58 -11.53
C VAL A 116 -0.14 -13.60 -12.08
N THR A 117 -0.57 -14.75 -12.59
CA THR A 117 -1.92 -15.00 -13.15
C THR A 117 -2.84 -15.76 -12.17
N GLY A 118 -2.70 -15.48 -10.87
CA GLY A 118 -3.49 -16.11 -9.80
C GLY A 118 -4.89 -15.51 -9.62
N SER A 119 -5.69 -16.12 -8.73
CA SER A 119 -6.98 -15.56 -8.34
C SER A 119 -6.82 -14.41 -7.35
N ILE A 120 -7.12 -13.19 -7.80
CA ILE A 120 -7.18 -11.97 -6.98
C ILE A 120 -8.15 -12.17 -5.81
N ALA A 121 -9.31 -12.78 -6.08
CA ALA A 121 -10.34 -13.04 -5.08
C ALA A 121 -9.83 -13.93 -3.94
N LEU A 122 -9.11 -15.02 -4.27
CA LEU A 122 -8.51 -15.89 -3.25
C LEU A 122 -7.38 -15.20 -2.48
N ALA A 123 -6.54 -14.42 -3.15
CA ALA A 123 -5.47 -13.67 -2.47
C ALA A 123 -6.04 -12.72 -1.40
N ILE A 124 -7.09 -11.96 -1.74
CA ILE A 124 -7.79 -11.07 -0.81
C ILE A 124 -8.47 -11.87 0.31
N GLY A 125 -9.15 -12.97 -0.02
CA GLY A 125 -9.80 -13.82 0.98
C GLY A 125 -8.82 -14.45 1.97
N PHE A 126 -7.68 -14.95 1.51
CA PHE A 126 -6.64 -15.48 2.39
C PHE A 126 -6.01 -14.39 3.26
N SER A 127 -5.83 -13.18 2.74
CA SER A 127 -5.39 -12.05 3.55
C SER A 127 -6.38 -11.73 4.68
N VAL A 128 -7.69 -11.82 4.44
CA VAL A 128 -8.71 -11.71 5.51
C VAL A 128 -8.59 -12.87 6.50
N ALA A 129 -8.42 -14.10 6.03
CA ALA A 129 -8.27 -15.26 6.90
C ALA A 129 -7.03 -15.15 7.81
N ILE A 130 -5.90 -14.68 7.27
CA ILE A 130 -4.66 -14.45 8.04
C ILE A 130 -4.90 -13.41 9.13
N GLY A 131 -5.52 -12.28 8.80
CA GLY A 131 -5.88 -11.25 9.78
C GLY A 131 -6.75 -11.80 10.92
N HIS A 132 -7.73 -12.64 10.59
CA HIS A 132 -8.58 -13.29 11.57
C HIS A 132 -7.85 -14.34 12.42
N LEU A 133 -6.99 -15.18 11.82
CA LEU A 133 -6.19 -16.16 12.55
C LEU A 133 -5.36 -15.52 13.66
N PHE A 134 -4.86 -14.31 13.41
CA PHE A 134 -4.12 -13.53 14.40
C PHE A 134 -5.03 -12.78 15.38
N ALA A 135 -5.94 -11.93 14.87
CA ALA A 135 -6.56 -10.87 15.68
C ALA A 135 -7.86 -11.26 16.41
N ILE A 136 -8.45 -12.44 16.17
CA ILE A 136 -9.71 -12.81 16.84
C ILE A 136 -9.57 -12.75 18.36
N ASN A 137 -8.46 -13.24 18.92
CA ASN A 137 -8.23 -13.26 20.37
C ASN A 137 -7.92 -11.87 20.97
N TYR A 138 -7.66 -10.86 20.14
CA TYR A 138 -7.30 -9.51 20.58
C TYR A 138 -8.49 -8.55 20.51
N THR A 139 -9.16 -8.50 19.35
CA THR A 139 -10.19 -7.50 19.05
C THR A 139 -11.44 -8.08 18.39
N GLY A 140 -11.48 -9.40 18.17
CA GLY A 140 -12.49 -10.06 17.34
C GLY A 140 -12.23 -9.92 15.83
N ALA A 141 -11.07 -9.37 15.43
CA ALA A 141 -10.63 -9.18 14.04
C ALA A 141 -11.67 -8.46 13.15
N SER A 142 -11.91 -7.18 13.40
CA SER A 142 -12.87 -6.41 12.61
C SER A 142 -12.39 -6.26 11.17
N MET A 143 -11.24 -5.59 10.97
CA MET A 143 -10.70 -5.16 9.68
C MET A 143 -11.64 -4.27 8.83
N ASN A 144 -12.89 -4.09 9.26
CA ASN A 144 -13.98 -3.62 8.45
C ASN A 144 -15.03 -2.93 9.33
N PRO A 145 -15.12 -1.58 9.25
CA PRO A 145 -16.06 -0.82 10.05
C PRO A 145 -17.52 -1.26 9.87
N ALA A 146 -17.95 -1.61 8.65
CA ALA A 146 -19.33 -2.06 8.41
C ALA A 146 -19.61 -3.41 9.10
N ARG A 147 -18.64 -4.33 9.09
CA ARG A 147 -18.74 -5.66 9.74
C ARG A 147 -18.81 -5.57 11.27
N SER A 148 -18.21 -4.54 11.87
CA SER A 148 -18.38 -4.22 13.29
C SER A 148 -19.69 -3.50 13.56
N PHE A 149 -20.08 -2.58 12.68
CA PHE A 149 -21.28 -1.73 12.82
C PHE A 149 -22.58 -2.54 12.79
N GLY A 150 -22.74 -3.47 11.85
CA GLY A 150 -23.99 -4.23 11.68
C GLY A 150 -24.45 -4.93 12.96
N PRO A 151 -23.65 -5.85 13.54
CA PRO A 151 -23.98 -6.53 14.79
C PRO A 151 -24.09 -5.59 15.99
N ALA A 152 -23.29 -4.51 16.04
CA ALA A 152 -23.36 -3.52 17.13
C ALA A 152 -24.71 -2.80 17.18
N VAL A 153 -25.29 -2.47 16.01
CA VAL A 153 -26.64 -1.88 15.91
C VAL A 153 -27.72 -2.87 16.39
N ILE A 154 -27.64 -4.14 15.97
CA ILE A 154 -28.65 -5.14 16.32
C ILE A 154 -28.59 -5.52 17.81
N MET A 155 -27.39 -5.70 18.35
CA MET A 155 -27.18 -6.14 19.74
C MET A 155 -27.12 -4.99 20.74
N GLY A 156 -27.03 -3.73 20.27
CA GLY A 156 -26.93 -2.55 21.12
C GLY A 156 -25.60 -2.40 21.87
N ASN A 157 -24.55 -3.10 21.45
CA ASN A 157 -23.24 -3.03 22.10
C ASN A 157 -22.26 -2.14 21.31
N TRP A 158 -21.84 -1.04 21.93
CA TRP A 158 -20.99 0.00 21.35
C TRP A 158 -19.65 0.17 22.09
N GLU A 159 -19.30 -0.78 22.95
CA GLU A 159 -18.07 -0.72 23.74
C GLU A 159 -16.84 -0.62 22.83
N ASN A 160 -16.03 0.43 23.04
CA ASN A 160 -14.82 0.72 22.27
C ASN A 160 -15.02 0.73 20.74
N HIS A 161 -16.25 0.97 20.26
CA HIS A 161 -16.60 0.80 18.85
C HIS A 161 -15.81 1.69 17.89
N TRP A 162 -15.40 2.87 18.35
CA TRP A 162 -14.62 3.83 17.58
C TRP A 162 -13.29 3.25 17.07
N ILE A 163 -12.71 2.27 17.78
CA ILE A 163 -11.46 1.60 17.40
C ILE A 163 -11.62 0.90 16.04
N TYR A 164 -12.79 0.30 15.80
CA TYR A 164 -13.12 -0.42 14.57
C TYR A 164 -13.41 0.48 13.38
N TRP A 165 -13.47 1.79 13.59
CA TRP A 165 -13.47 2.79 12.54
C TRP A 165 -12.08 3.36 12.33
N VAL A 166 -11.48 3.88 13.40
CA VAL A 166 -10.21 4.61 13.34
C VAL A 166 -9.05 3.68 12.95
N GLY A 167 -8.93 2.51 13.59
CA GLY A 167 -7.85 1.56 13.33
C GLY A 167 -7.84 1.09 11.88
N PRO A 168 -8.95 0.52 11.37
CA PRO A 168 -9.02 0.07 10.00
C PRO A 168 -8.82 1.18 8.96
N ILE A 169 -9.41 2.36 9.15
CA ILE A 169 -9.26 3.47 8.20
C ILE A 169 -7.81 3.94 8.11
N ILE A 170 -7.13 4.13 9.26
CA ILE A 170 -5.73 4.54 9.26
C ILE A 170 -4.87 3.48 8.58
N GLY A 171 -5.05 2.20 8.94
CA GLY A 171 -4.31 1.09 8.33
C GLY A 171 -4.50 1.03 6.81
N ALA A 172 -5.74 1.22 6.35
CA ALA A 172 -6.09 1.21 4.93
C ALA A 172 -5.45 2.37 4.15
N VAL A 173 -5.51 3.60 4.70
CA VAL A 173 -4.93 4.79 4.05
C VAL A 173 -3.40 4.67 3.98
N LEU A 174 -2.76 4.21 5.05
CA LEU A 174 -1.31 3.97 5.07
C LEU A 174 -0.90 2.92 4.04
N ALA A 175 -1.64 1.81 3.93
CA ALA A 175 -1.35 0.77 2.96
C ALA A 175 -1.49 1.24 1.52
N GLY A 176 -2.61 1.90 1.19
CA GLY A 176 -2.85 2.44 -0.15
C GLY A 176 -1.81 3.50 -0.52
N GLY A 177 -1.48 4.40 0.41
CA GLY A 177 -0.44 5.41 0.21
C GLY A 177 0.94 4.78 0.01
N LEU A 178 1.33 3.81 0.84
CA LEU A 178 2.63 3.15 0.73
C LEU A 178 2.76 2.41 -0.61
N TYR A 179 1.70 1.72 -1.06
CA TYR A 179 1.72 1.03 -2.33
C TYR A 179 1.85 2.00 -3.51
N GLU A 180 0.98 3.02 -3.57
CA GLU A 180 0.89 3.94 -4.71
C GLU A 180 2.03 4.98 -4.77
N TYR A 181 2.67 5.32 -3.65
CA TYR A 181 3.72 6.34 -3.64
C TYR A 181 5.13 5.78 -3.49
N VAL A 182 5.31 4.59 -2.89
CA VAL A 182 6.64 4.01 -2.62
C VAL A 182 6.91 2.78 -3.48
N PHE A 183 6.03 1.78 -3.45
CA PHE A 183 6.30 0.50 -4.13
C PHE A 183 6.03 0.55 -5.62
N CYS A 184 4.90 1.12 -6.03
CA CYS A 184 4.47 1.13 -7.41
C CYS A 184 3.98 2.52 -7.84
N PRO A 185 4.84 3.57 -7.78
CA PRO A 185 4.46 4.90 -8.18
C PRO A 185 4.10 4.98 -9.66
N ASP A 186 3.04 5.73 -9.97
CA ASP A 186 2.72 6.13 -11.34
C ASP A 186 3.92 6.88 -11.94
N VAL A 187 4.30 6.52 -13.17
CA VAL A 187 5.44 7.08 -13.89
C VAL A 187 5.31 8.60 -14.03
N GLU A 188 4.09 9.07 -14.28
CA GLU A 188 3.80 10.51 -14.41
C GLU A 188 3.94 11.23 -13.06
N LEU A 189 3.49 10.59 -11.98
CA LEU A 189 3.64 11.13 -10.64
C LEU A 189 5.13 11.17 -10.22
N LYS A 190 5.88 10.12 -10.54
CA LYS A 190 7.33 10.06 -10.32
C LYS A 190 8.07 11.17 -11.07
N ARG A 191 7.64 11.47 -12.31
CA ARG A 191 8.15 12.59 -13.12
C ARG A 191 7.85 13.93 -12.44
N ARG A 192 6.60 14.16 -12.00
CA ARG A 192 6.19 15.40 -11.32
C ARG A 192 6.92 15.62 -9.99
N PHE A 193 7.12 14.56 -9.19
CA PHE A 193 7.92 14.66 -7.98
C PHE A 193 9.38 14.99 -8.29
N LYS A 194 9.99 14.30 -9.27
CA LYS A 194 11.37 14.59 -9.68
C LYS A 194 11.52 16.05 -10.14
N GLU A 195 10.56 16.57 -10.89
CA GLU A 195 10.53 17.97 -11.31
C GLU A 195 10.34 18.94 -10.14
N ALA A 196 9.44 18.64 -9.19
CA ALA A 196 9.22 19.45 -8.00
C ALA A 196 10.45 19.49 -7.08
N PHE A 197 11.07 18.34 -6.81
CA PHE A 197 12.31 18.25 -6.03
C PHE A 197 13.49 18.90 -6.74
N SER A 198 13.61 18.78 -8.06
CA SER A 198 14.62 19.49 -8.85
C SER A 198 14.44 21.00 -8.76
N LYS A 199 13.21 21.51 -8.87
CA LYS A 199 12.91 22.94 -8.72
C LYS A 199 13.22 23.43 -7.31
N ALA A 200 12.84 22.67 -6.28
CA ALA A 200 13.16 23.00 -4.89
C ALA A 200 14.67 23.03 -4.63
N ALA A 201 15.42 22.04 -5.12
CA ALA A 201 16.88 21.98 -4.99
C ALA A 201 17.58 23.12 -5.75
N GLN A 202 17.06 23.50 -6.91
CA GLN A 202 17.59 24.59 -7.73
C GLN A 202 17.30 25.97 -7.12
N GLN A 203 16.14 26.14 -6.47
CA GLN A 203 15.81 27.32 -5.70
C GLN A 203 16.69 27.48 -4.45
N THR A 204 17.09 26.38 -3.80
CA THR A 204 18.05 26.39 -2.69
C THR A 204 19.48 26.71 -3.15
N LYS A 205 19.88 26.31 -4.37
CA LYS A 205 21.19 26.65 -4.95
C LYS A 205 21.32 28.10 -5.43
N GLY A 206 20.22 28.77 -5.76
CA GLY A 206 20.22 30.16 -6.26
C GLY A 206 20.50 31.24 -5.22
N SER A 207 20.74 30.88 -3.94
CA SER A 207 20.95 31.84 -2.84
C SER A 207 22.44 32.14 -2.54
N TYR A 208 23.38 31.70 -3.38
CA TYR A 208 24.77 32.15 -3.33
C TYR A 208 25.06 32.93 -4.61
N MET A 209 24.98 34.26 -4.54
CA MET A 209 25.70 35.10 -5.49
C MET A 209 27.18 35.00 -5.13
N GLU A 210 28.00 34.40 -5.99
CA GLU A 210 29.42 34.69 -5.99
C GLU A 210 29.56 36.18 -6.29
N VAL A 211 29.92 36.95 -5.27
CA VAL A 211 30.38 38.34 -5.47
C VAL A 211 31.79 38.21 -6.03
N GLU A 212 31.96 38.39 -7.33
CA GLU A 212 33.28 38.57 -7.94
C GLU A 212 33.92 39.82 -7.33
N ASP A 213 34.88 39.61 -6.43
CA ASP A 213 35.69 40.67 -5.86
C ASP A 213 36.75 41.10 -6.90
N ASN A 214 36.43 42.13 -7.67
CA ASN A 214 37.26 42.62 -8.78
C ASN A 214 38.40 43.54 -8.27
N ARG A 215 39.03 43.19 -7.15
CA ARG A 215 39.96 44.09 -6.43
C ARG A 215 41.25 43.41 -5.97
N SER A 216 42.02 42.93 -6.93
CA SER A 216 43.46 42.67 -6.75
C SER A 216 44.21 42.57 -8.08
N GLN A 217 44.02 43.57 -8.95
CA GLN A 217 45.03 43.94 -9.95
C GLN A 217 45.85 45.12 -9.42
N VAL A 218 46.82 44.88 -8.55
CA VAL A 218 47.97 45.78 -8.38
C VAL A 218 49.20 44.94 -8.02
N GLU A 219 50.16 44.95 -8.95
CA GLU A 219 51.60 44.74 -8.83
C GLU A 219 52.14 43.59 -7.96
N THR A 220 52.70 42.59 -8.63
CA THR A 220 54.01 42.05 -8.25
C THR A 220 54.68 41.51 -9.52
N ASP A 221 55.07 42.45 -10.38
CA ASP A 221 55.83 42.20 -11.61
C ASP A 221 57.34 42.19 -11.31
N ASP A 222 57.72 41.52 -10.22
CA ASP A 222 59.10 41.26 -9.84
C ASP A 222 59.11 40.02 -8.96
N LEU A 223 59.39 38.86 -9.57
CA LEU A 223 60.23 37.79 -9.03
C LEU A 223 60.31 36.64 -10.05
N ILE A 224 61.31 36.75 -10.92
CA ILE A 224 61.74 35.74 -11.87
C ILE A 224 62.21 34.47 -11.12
N LEU A 225 61.64 33.30 -11.44
CA LEU A 225 62.38 32.03 -11.46
C LEU A 225 61.72 31.01 -12.41
N LYS A 226 62.60 30.29 -13.13
CA LYS A 226 62.43 29.52 -14.39
C LYS A 226 61.35 28.42 -14.43
N PRO A 227 60.93 28.00 -15.66
CA PRO A 227 59.83 27.08 -15.89
C PRO A 227 60.19 25.63 -15.58
N GLY A 228 59.37 24.99 -14.74
CA GLY A 228 59.37 23.55 -14.52
C GLY A 228 58.31 22.89 -15.40
N VAL A 229 58.77 22.17 -16.41
CA VAL A 229 57.98 21.26 -17.25
C VAL A 229 57.49 20.10 -16.38
N VAL A 230 56.18 19.84 -16.33
CA VAL A 230 55.67 18.48 -16.08
C VAL A 230 54.53 18.20 -17.06
N HIS A 231 54.83 17.26 -17.96
CA HIS A 231 53.94 16.69 -18.96
C HIS A 231 52.74 15.97 -18.32
N VAL A 232 51.56 16.26 -18.84
CA VAL A 232 50.40 15.37 -18.77
C VAL A 232 50.68 14.20 -19.73
N ILE A 233 50.68 12.97 -19.22
CA ILE A 233 50.71 11.75 -20.04
C ILE A 233 49.31 11.15 -19.99
N ASP A 234 48.55 11.34 -21.08
CA ASP A 234 47.44 10.48 -21.46
C ASP A 234 48.03 9.20 -22.06
N ILE A 235 47.66 8.03 -21.54
CA ILE A 235 48.05 6.73 -22.14
C ILE A 235 46.98 6.34 -23.14
N ASP A 236 47.47 6.27 -24.37
CA ASP A 236 46.77 6.19 -25.63
C ASP A 236 46.00 4.89 -25.87
N ARG A 237 44.97 5.07 -26.69
CA ARG A 237 44.26 4.06 -27.47
C ARG A 237 45.17 3.68 -28.64
N GLY A 238 45.60 2.43 -28.73
CA GLY A 238 46.38 1.91 -29.86
C GLY A 238 45.65 0.77 -30.56
N GLU A 239 45.12 1.03 -31.76
CA GLU A 239 44.77 0.01 -32.74
C GLU A 239 46.03 -0.72 -33.24
N GLU A 240 45.93 -2.01 -33.60
CA GLU A 240 46.23 -2.45 -34.97
C GLU A 240 45.90 -3.93 -35.25
N LYS A 241 45.60 -4.16 -36.53
CA LYS A 241 44.99 -5.34 -37.18
C LYS A 241 45.98 -6.45 -37.57
N LYS A 242 45.37 -7.60 -37.92
CA LYS A 242 45.73 -8.69 -38.88
C LYS A 242 45.96 -10.01 -38.13
N GLY A 243 45.29 -11.14 -38.40
CA GLY A 243 44.52 -11.59 -39.56
C GLY A 243 45.16 -12.87 -40.10
N LYS A 244 44.55 -14.04 -39.91
CA LYS A 244 44.50 -15.17 -40.87
C LYS A 244 43.71 -16.38 -40.33
N ASP A 245 42.90 -16.94 -41.24
CA ASP A 245 42.15 -18.19 -41.18
C ASP A 245 42.98 -19.45 -40.85
N SER A 246 42.33 -20.43 -40.20
CA SER A 246 42.20 -21.79 -40.75
C SER A 246 41.11 -22.62 -40.03
N SER A 247 40.09 -23.03 -40.80
CA SER A 247 39.44 -24.35 -40.89
C SER A 247 39.27 -25.30 -39.69
N GLY A 248 38.06 -25.89 -39.62
CA GLY A 248 37.72 -27.16 -38.94
C GLY A 248 36.40 -27.02 -38.16
N GLU A 249 35.23 -27.32 -38.73
CA GLU A 249 34.55 -28.63 -38.63
C GLU A 249 34.39 -29.13 -37.17
N VAL A 250 33.28 -29.65 -36.62
CA VAL A 250 31.96 -30.13 -37.08
C VAL A 250 31.23 -30.66 -35.81
N LEU A 251 29.88 -30.76 -35.83
CA LEU A 251 28.94 -31.50 -34.94
C LEU A 251 28.65 -30.95 -33.52
N SER A 252 27.39 -30.56 -33.19
CA SER A 252 26.20 -31.40 -32.91
C SER A 252 26.30 -32.24 -31.63
N SER A 253 25.50 -31.92 -30.61
CA SER A 253 24.67 -32.90 -29.90
C SER A 253 23.75 -32.26 -28.85
N VAL A 254 22.46 -32.58 -29.00
CA VAL A 254 21.38 -32.77 -28.00
C VAL A 254 20.88 -31.54 -27.23
#